data_AF-P0CF19-F1
#
_entry.id   AF-P0CF19-F1
#
_cell.length_a   1.000
_cell.length_b   1.000
_cell.length_c   1.000
_cell.angle_alpha   90.00
_cell.angle_beta   90.00
_cell.angle_gamma   90.00
#
_symmetry.space_group_name_H-M   'P 1'
#
loop_
_entity.id
_entity.type
_entity.pdbx_description
1 polymer ?
#
loop_
_entity_poly.entity_id
_entity_poly.type
_entity_poly.pdbx_seq_one_letter_code
_entity_poly.pdbx_strand_id
1 'polypeptide(L)'
;MGLLAYIPTNVLATYLTLVLRSIGFTTFQANLLAIPNFVLHILLLFGLTWSTEKCNNRLGLSLLQPLYTVPLLAVLRFWKGTMFNKWGTYAIITLILDNPYIHAICVSLCSRNSQSVKTRTVSTCLYNMFVQAGLIISSNIYAKSDAPLYRKGNGVLFGLALFMFPILIGSKLIYVYINKQRDKRWNAMSEEEKDHYLSTTSDAGSRRLDFRFYH
;
A
#
# COMPACT_ATOMS: atom_id res chain seq x y z
N MET A 1 -3.25 -6.84 -0.33
CA MET A 1 -2.54 -5.54 -0.21
C MET A 1 -1.26 -5.53 -1.03
N GLY A 2 -0.26 -6.37 -0.71
CA GLY A 2 1.04 -6.37 -1.41
C GLY A 2 0.96 -6.46 -2.94
N LEU A 3 -0.01 -7.21 -3.48
CA LEU A 3 -0.21 -7.34 -4.92
C LEU A 3 -0.61 -6.05 -5.63
N LEU A 4 -1.45 -5.20 -5.01
CA LEU A 4 -2.11 -4.09 -5.71
C LEU A 4 -1.59 -2.71 -5.29
N ALA A 5 -1.13 -2.57 -4.04
CA ALA A 5 -0.79 -1.27 -3.46
C ALA A 5 0.27 -0.51 -4.24
N TYR A 6 1.25 -1.22 -4.81
CA TYR A 6 2.44 -0.61 -5.43
C TYR A 6 2.36 -0.54 -6.95
N ILE A 7 1.30 -1.11 -7.56
CA ILE A 7 1.15 -1.13 -9.01
C ILE A 7 1.19 0.29 -9.60
N PRO A 8 0.40 1.27 -9.13
CA PRO A 8 0.41 2.62 -9.73
C PRO A 8 1.77 3.30 -9.69
N THR A 9 2.46 3.21 -8.54
CA THR A 9 3.78 3.78 -8.33
C THR A 9 4.82 3.11 -9.23
N ASN A 10 4.81 1.77 -9.32
CA ASN A 10 5.74 1.00 -10.13
C ASN A 10 5.59 1.29 -11.64
N VAL A 11 4.34 1.42 -12.12
CA VAL A 11 4.09 1.82 -13.51
C VAL A 11 4.65 3.21 -13.76
N LEU A 12 4.27 4.20 -12.96
CA LEU A 12 4.69 5.57 -13.22
C LEU A 12 6.20 5.76 -13.08
N ALA A 13 6.87 5.04 -12.17
CA ALA A 13 8.30 5.13 -11.97
C ALA A 13 9.06 4.62 -13.21
N THR A 14 8.61 3.48 -13.74
CA THR A 14 9.23 2.85 -14.92
C THR A 14 9.05 3.71 -16.18
N TYR A 15 7.93 4.41 -16.30
CA TYR A 15 7.58 5.18 -17.49
C TYR A 15 7.81 6.69 -17.34
N LEU A 16 8.26 7.18 -16.17
CA LEU A 16 8.51 8.61 -15.91
C LEU A 16 9.41 9.22 -16.98
N THR A 17 10.57 8.59 -17.22
CA THR A 17 11.55 9.09 -18.19
C THR A 17 10.99 9.10 -19.60
N LEU A 18 10.19 8.09 -19.97
CA LEU A 18 9.51 8.02 -21.28
C LEU A 18 8.49 9.15 -21.43
N VAL A 19 7.67 9.38 -20.40
CA VAL A 19 6.67 10.45 -20.38
C VAL A 19 7.35 11.81 -20.46
N LEU A 20 8.34 12.09 -19.62
CA LEU A 20 9.07 13.36 -19.64
C LEU A 20 9.76 13.61 -20.99
N ARG A 21 10.37 12.58 -21.59
CA ARG A 21 10.97 12.68 -22.93
C ARG A 21 9.94 12.96 -24.01
N SER A 22 8.78 12.30 -23.96
CA SER A 22 7.70 12.53 -24.94
C SER A 22 7.10 13.93 -24.86
N ILE A 23 7.17 14.57 -23.70
CA ILE A 23 6.75 15.96 -23.50
C ILE A 23 7.88 16.96 -23.85
N GLY A 24 9.06 16.47 -24.26
CA GLY A 24 10.16 17.26 -24.82
C GLY A 24 11.25 17.65 -23.82
N PHE A 25 11.36 16.98 -22.66
CA PHE A 25 12.58 17.06 -21.85
C PHE A 25 13.68 16.19 -22.47
N THR A 26 14.93 16.65 -22.40
CA THR A 26 16.07 15.82 -22.79
C THR A 26 16.25 14.66 -21.80
N THR A 27 16.96 13.59 -22.19
CA THR A 27 17.26 12.47 -21.29
C THR A 27 17.96 12.95 -20.01
N PHE A 28 18.86 13.93 -20.14
CA PHE A 28 19.56 14.53 -19.00
C PHE A 28 18.59 15.28 -18.06
N GLN A 29 17.70 16.10 -18.62
CA GLN A 29 16.67 16.80 -17.85
C GLN A 29 15.71 15.83 -17.16
N ALA A 30 15.25 14.78 -17.85
CA ALA A 30 14.34 13.80 -17.28
C ALA A 30 14.95 13.07 -16.07
N ASN A 31 16.24 12.73 -16.14
CA ASN A 31 16.96 12.13 -15.02
C ASN A 31 17.15 13.11 -13.85
N LEU A 32 17.48 14.38 -14.14
CA LEU A 32 17.61 15.40 -13.10
C LEU A 32 16.28 15.66 -12.38
N LEU A 33 15.18 15.68 -13.15
CA LEU A 33 13.82 15.85 -12.64
C LEU A 33 13.30 14.63 -11.87
N ALA A 34 13.95 13.48 -11.93
CA ALA A 34 13.64 12.35 -11.06
C ALA A 34 14.18 12.56 -9.63
N ILE A 35 15.21 13.40 -9.43
CA ILE A 35 15.85 13.59 -8.12
C ILE A 35 14.89 14.18 -7.08
N PRO A 36 14.11 15.26 -7.37
CA PRO A 36 13.17 15.82 -6.40
C PRO A 36 12.15 14.80 -5.88
N ASN A 37 11.74 13.86 -6.74
CA ASN A 37 10.83 12.79 -6.31
C ASN A 37 11.44 11.93 -5.19
N PHE A 38 12.70 11.55 -5.30
CA PHE A 38 13.37 10.74 -4.27
C PHE A 38 13.47 11.48 -2.93
N VAL A 39 13.77 12.78 -2.96
CA VAL A 39 13.89 13.60 -1.74
C VAL A 39 12.54 13.68 -1.03
N LEU A 40 11.47 13.98 -1.77
CA LEU A 40 10.13 14.03 -1.21
C LEU A 40 9.70 12.67 -0.66
N HIS A 41 9.98 11.59 -1.41
CA HIS A 41 9.64 10.23 -1.01
C HIS A 41 10.29 9.86 0.32
N ILE A 42 11.55 10.23 0.52
CA ILE A 42 12.27 10.03 1.78
C ILE A 42 11.59 10.80 2.92
N LEU A 43 11.25 12.08 2.71
CA LEU A 43 10.59 12.90 3.72
C LEU A 43 9.22 12.33 4.13
N LEU A 44 8.40 11.93 3.16
CA LEU A 44 7.10 11.33 3.43
C LEU A 44 7.21 9.94 4.07
N LEU A 45 8.21 9.15 3.69
CA LEU A 45 8.47 7.85 4.31
C LEU A 45 8.80 8.01 5.80
N PHE A 46 9.67 8.96 6.15
CA PHE A 46 9.98 9.26 7.56
C PHE A 46 8.76 9.80 8.30
N GLY A 47 8.02 10.74 7.68
CA GLY A 47 6.79 11.30 8.25
C GLY A 47 5.75 10.23 8.55
N LEU A 48 5.46 9.35 7.58
CA LEU A 48 4.51 8.25 7.74
C LEU A 48 4.99 7.26 8.81
N THR A 49 6.26 6.86 8.78
CA THR A 49 6.82 5.91 9.75
C THR A 49 6.70 6.46 11.17
N TRP A 50 7.05 7.72 11.39
CA TRP A 50 6.89 8.37 12.70
C TRP A 50 5.42 8.48 13.13
N SER A 51 4.51 8.80 12.21
CA SER A 51 3.07 8.79 12.49
C SER A 51 2.57 7.40 12.89
N THR A 52 3.14 6.31 12.35
CA THR A 52 2.71 4.94 12.69
C THR A 52 3.05 4.50 14.10
N GLU A 53 4.13 5.04 14.68
CA GLU A 53 4.47 4.79 16.09
C GLU A 53 3.57 5.60 17.03
N LYS A 54 3.17 6.82 16.62
CA LYS A 54 2.23 7.64 17.41
C LYS A 54 0.79 7.17 17.35
N CYS A 55 0.34 6.64 16.21
CA CYS A 55 -1.03 6.19 16.04
C CYS A 55 -1.11 4.66 16.09
N ASN A 56 -1.79 4.12 17.10
CA ASN A 56 -2.02 2.67 17.22
C ASN A 56 -3.06 2.11 16.22
N ASN A 57 -3.26 2.78 15.08
CA ASN A 57 -4.25 2.44 14.04
C ASN A 57 -3.54 2.37 12.68
N ARG A 58 -2.86 1.24 12.44
CA ARG A 58 -1.91 1.06 11.34
C ARG A 58 -2.59 0.97 9.98
N LEU A 59 -3.72 0.26 9.91
CA LEU A 59 -4.52 0.18 8.68
C LEU A 59 -5.24 1.49 8.40
N GLY A 60 -5.61 2.25 9.42
CA GLY A 60 -6.12 3.62 9.25
C GLY A 60 -5.11 4.53 8.59
N LEU A 61 -3.85 4.51 9.04
CA LEU A 61 -2.77 5.27 8.39
C LEU A 61 -2.48 4.78 6.98
N SER A 62 -2.66 3.48 6.72
CA SER A 62 -2.49 2.93 5.38
C SER A 62 -3.53 3.44 4.37
N LEU A 63 -4.66 4.02 4.82
CA LEU A 63 -5.63 4.69 3.94
C LEU A 63 -5.11 6.01 3.38
N LEU A 64 -4.07 6.61 3.97
CA LEU A 64 -3.47 7.84 3.45
C LEU A 64 -2.94 7.66 2.03
N GLN A 65 -2.44 6.47 1.70
CA GLN A 65 -1.93 6.19 0.34
C GLN A 65 -3.03 6.27 -0.73
N PRO A 66 -4.13 5.49 -0.69
CA PRO A 66 -5.18 5.66 -1.68
C PRO A 66 -5.84 7.05 -1.61
N LEU A 67 -5.97 7.67 -0.42
CA LEU A 67 -6.48 9.04 -0.31
C LEU A 67 -5.62 10.07 -1.04
N TYR A 68 -4.30 9.89 -1.05
CA TYR A 68 -3.36 10.75 -1.74
C TYR A 68 -3.28 10.43 -3.24
N THR A 69 -3.19 9.14 -3.58
CA THR A 69 -2.96 8.68 -4.95
C THR A 69 -4.20 8.73 -5.83
N VAL A 70 -5.41 8.49 -5.31
CA VAL A 70 -6.66 8.46 -6.11
C VAL A 70 -6.98 9.82 -6.74
N PRO A 71 -6.97 10.95 -6.01
CA PRO A 71 -7.18 12.27 -6.62
C PRO A 71 -6.16 12.57 -7.70
N LEU A 72 -4.88 12.27 -7.46
CA LEU A 72 -3.82 12.54 -8.42
C LEU A 72 -3.92 11.67 -9.69
N LEU A 73 -4.28 10.39 -9.55
CA LEU A 73 -4.57 9.52 -10.69
C LEU A 73 -5.84 9.95 -11.43
N ALA A 74 -6.85 10.48 -10.73
CA ALA A 74 -8.02 11.06 -11.37
C ALA A 74 -7.62 12.27 -12.23
N VAL A 75 -6.79 13.17 -11.70
CA VAL A 75 -6.25 14.29 -12.48
C VAL A 75 -5.47 13.77 -13.68
N LEU A 76 -4.55 12.81 -13.49
CA LEU A 76 -3.78 12.22 -14.59
C LEU A 76 -4.68 11.62 -15.69
N ARG A 77 -5.79 10.98 -15.30
CA ARG A 77 -6.71 10.28 -16.21
C ARG A 77 -7.69 11.21 -16.94
N PHE A 78 -8.24 12.20 -16.26
CA PHE A 78 -9.36 13.02 -16.74
C PHE A 78 -8.96 14.43 -17.16
N TRP A 79 -7.81 14.93 -16.73
CA TRP A 79 -7.35 16.27 -17.11
C TRP A 79 -6.91 16.29 -18.58
N LYS A 80 -7.53 17.19 -19.36
CA LYS A 80 -7.20 17.37 -20.79
C LYS A 80 -5.78 17.94 -20.99
N GLY A 81 -5.21 18.58 -19.97
CA GLY A 81 -3.86 19.16 -20.03
C GLY A 81 -2.72 18.17 -19.84
N THR A 82 -3.02 16.90 -19.49
CA THR A 82 -2.01 15.85 -19.36
C THR A 82 -1.26 15.68 -20.69
N MET A 83 0.07 15.72 -20.65
CA MET A 83 1.01 15.76 -21.78
C MET A 83 1.13 17.08 -22.54
N PHE A 84 0.11 17.95 -22.54
CA PHE A 84 0.19 19.27 -23.18
C PHE A 84 0.91 20.30 -22.30
N ASN A 85 0.58 20.31 -21.00
CA ASN A 85 1.28 21.13 -20.02
C ASN A 85 2.44 20.32 -19.43
N LYS A 86 3.66 20.65 -19.88
CA LYS A 86 4.90 19.95 -19.47
C LYS A 86 5.09 19.93 -17.97
N TRP A 87 4.99 21.10 -17.35
CA TRP A 87 5.23 21.29 -15.91
C TRP A 87 4.10 20.72 -15.06
N GLY A 88 2.85 20.88 -15.48
CA GLY A 88 1.71 20.29 -14.78
C GLY A 88 1.75 18.76 -14.79
N THR A 89 2.07 18.15 -15.93
CA THR A 89 2.21 16.69 -16.03
C THR A 89 3.38 16.19 -15.18
N TYR A 90 4.53 16.87 -15.23
CA TYR A 90 5.66 16.57 -14.36
C TYR A 90 5.28 16.65 -12.87
N ALA A 91 4.62 17.73 -12.44
CA ALA A 91 4.22 17.91 -11.05
C ALA A 91 3.28 16.79 -10.57
N ILE A 92 2.28 16.42 -11.37
CA ILE A 92 1.34 15.34 -11.03
C ILE A 92 2.06 14.00 -10.89
N ILE A 93 2.92 13.64 -11.85
CA ILE A 93 3.63 12.36 -11.79
C ILE A 93 4.60 12.33 -10.60
N THR A 94 5.33 13.43 -10.36
CA THR A 94 6.23 13.57 -9.21
C THR A 94 5.48 13.41 -7.89
N LEU A 95 4.29 14.01 -7.76
CA LEU A 95 3.45 13.85 -6.58
C LEU A 95 2.95 12.41 -6.44
N ILE A 96 2.48 11.76 -7.51
CA ILE A 96 2.01 10.36 -7.41
C ILE A 96 3.14 9.42 -6.96
N LEU A 97 4.35 9.63 -7.47
CA LEU A 97 5.52 8.85 -7.09
C LEU A 97 5.93 9.12 -5.63
N ASP A 98 5.70 10.34 -5.16
CA ASP A 98 5.80 10.76 -3.76
C ASP A 98 4.54 10.36 -2.94
N ASN A 99 3.93 9.22 -3.22
CA ASN A 99 2.85 8.73 -2.38
C ASN A 99 3.40 8.25 -1.02
N PRO A 100 2.62 8.35 0.07
CA PRO A 100 3.02 7.81 1.36
C PRO A 100 3.12 6.27 1.29
N TYR A 101 4.34 5.75 1.42
CA TYR A 101 4.65 4.35 1.13
C TYR A 101 4.29 3.40 2.29
N ILE A 102 3.17 2.67 2.16
CA ILE A 102 2.62 1.82 3.25
C ILE A 102 3.34 0.46 3.42
N HIS A 103 4.42 0.22 2.68
CA HIS A 103 5.11 -1.07 2.68
C HIS A 103 5.65 -1.47 4.05
N ALA A 104 6.29 -0.53 4.75
CA ALA A 104 6.79 -0.78 6.10
C ALA A 104 5.63 -1.16 7.05
N ILE A 105 4.49 -0.49 6.94
CA ILE A 105 3.30 -0.78 7.74
C ILE A 105 2.79 -2.19 7.44
N CYS A 106 2.62 -2.55 6.17
CA CYS A 106 2.12 -3.86 5.77
C CYS A 106 3.04 -5.00 6.23
N VAL A 107 4.36 -4.85 6.05
CA VAL A 107 5.35 -5.84 6.53
C VAL A 107 5.33 -5.93 8.06
N SER A 108 5.20 -4.79 8.75
CA SER A 108 5.10 -4.76 10.21
C SER A 108 3.84 -5.50 10.71
N LEU A 109 2.72 -5.36 10.01
CA LEU A 109 1.48 -6.06 10.32
C LEU A 109 1.60 -7.57 10.09
N CYS A 110 2.21 -8.00 8.97
CA CYS A 110 2.53 -9.40 8.74
C CYS A 110 3.38 -9.98 9.88
N SER A 111 4.36 -9.21 10.35
CA SER A 111 5.23 -9.61 11.46
C SER A 111 4.50 -9.67 12.81
N ARG A 112 3.74 -8.63 13.17
CA ARG A 112 3.04 -8.51 14.46
C ARG A 112 1.85 -9.46 14.58
N ASN A 113 1.18 -9.75 13.48
CA ASN A 113 0.05 -10.68 13.46
C ASN A 113 0.48 -12.15 13.40
N SER A 114 1.79 -12.41 13.32
CA SER A 114 2.38 -13.74 13.38
C SER A 114 2.94 -14.00 14.76
N GLN A 115 2.33 -14.91 15.52
CA GLN A 115 2.76 -15.23 16.88
C GLN A 115 4.04 -16.07 16.97
N SER A 116 4.36 -16.85 15.94
CA SER A 116 5.54 -17.72 15.94
C SER A 116 6.55 -17.29 14.90
N VAL A 117 7.84 -17.54 15.14
CA VAL A 117 8.91 -17.25 14.17
C VAL A 117 8.62 -17.92 12.82
N LYS A 118 8.16 -19.18 12.84
CA LYS A 118 7.77 -19.92 11.62
C LYS A 118 6.66 -19.21 10.84
N THR A 119 5.59 -18.79 11.51
CA THR A 119 4.47 -18.10 10.84
C THR A 119 4.87 -16.71 10.36
N ARG A 120 5.73 -16.00 11.10
CA ARG A 120 6.25 -14.69 10.74
C ARG A 120 7.07 -14.73 9.46
N THR A 121 7.97 -15.71 9.34
CA THR A 121 8.78 -15.90 8.13
C THR A 121 7.89 -16.20 6.93
N VAL A 122 7.00 -17.18 7.05
CA VAL A 122 6.08 -17.56 5.95
C VAL A 122 5.20 -16.38 5.52
N SER A 123 4.60 -15.67 6.47
CA SER A 123 3.73 -14.51 6.20
C SER A 123 4.48 -13.38 5.47
N THR A 124 5.70 -13.07 5.92
CA THR A 124 6.52 -12.02 5.31
C THR A 124 7.01 -12.42 3.91
N CYS A 125 7.41 -13.67 3.70
CA CYS A 125 7.79 -14.19 2.38
C CYS A 125 6.61 -14.17 1.41
N LEU A 126 5.43 -14.64 1.82
CA LEU A 126 4.23 -14.60 1.00
C LEU A 126 3.85 -13.17 0.62
N TYR A 127 3.89 -12.24 1.58
CA TYR A 127 3.66 -10.83 1.31
C TYR A 127 4.60 -10.30 0.22
N ASN A 128 5.91 -10.55 0.35
CA ASN A 128 6.90 -10.13 -0.64
C ASN A 128 6.69 -10.79 -2.01
N MET A 129 6.31 -12.08 -2.08
CA MET A 129 5.97 -12.74 -3.35
C MET A 129 4.80 -12.04 -4.05
N PHE A 130 3.77 -11.62 -3.31
CA PHE A 130 2.67 -10.84 -3.89
C PHE A 130 3.12 -9.44 -4.35
N VAL A 131 4.02 -8.78 -3.63
CA VAL A 131 4.60 -7.50 -4.06
C VAL A 131 5.31 -7.66 -5.41
N GLN A 132 6.13 -8.71 -5.56
CA GLN A 132 6.84 -8.99 -6.81
C GLN A 132 5.91 -9.41 -7.95
N ALA A 133 4.85 -10.17 -7.66
CA ALA A 133 3.80 -10.45 -8.64
C ALA A 133 3.12 -9.15 -9.11
N GLY A 134 2.89 -8.20 -8.21
CA GLY A 134 2.36 -6.87 -8.53
C GLY A 134 3.31 -6.07 -9.44
N LEU A 135 4.63 -6.19 -9.22
CA LEU A 135 5.63 -5.58 -10.11
C LEU A 135 5.57 -6.16 -11.53
N ILE A 136 5.42 -7.48 -11.67
CA ILE A 136 5.25 -8.13 -12.99
C ILE A 136 3.97 -7.66 -13.69
N ILE A 137 2.86 -7.52 -12.94
CA ILE A 137 1.62 -6.98 -13.51
C ILE A 137 1.84 -5.53 -13.95
N SER A 138 2.51 -4.72 -13.13
CA SER A 138 2.74 -3.31 -13.41
C SER A 138 3.53 -3.07 -14.71
N SER A 139 4.55 -3.89 -15.01
CA SER A 139 5.35 -3.73 -16.23
C SER A 139 4.57 -3.95 -17.53
N ASN A 140 3.34 -4.48 -17.45
CA ASN A 140 2.48 -4.78 -18.59
C ASN A 140 1.25 -3.86 -18.72
N ILE A 141 1.02 -2.92 -17.79
CA ILE A 141 -0.19 -2.07 -17.81
C ILE A 141 -0.12 -1.00 -18.92
N TYR A 142 1.04 -0.36 -19.07
CA TYR A 142 1.24 0.65 -20.12
C TYR A 142 1.65 -0.02 -21.42
N ALA A 143 0.67 -0.16 -22.31
CA ALA A 143 0.86 -0.72 -23.64
C ALA A 143 1.23 0.36 -24.67
N LYS A 144 2.06 -0.01 -25.65
CA LYS A 144 2.42 0.88 -26.79
C LYS A 144 1.20 1.40 -27.56
N SER A 145 0.13 0.59 -27.64
CA SER A 145 -1.13 0.96 -28.30
C SER A 145 -1.88 2.12 -27.64
N ASP A 146 -1.55 2.44 -26.39
CA ASP A 146 -2.18 3.51 -25.61
C ASP A 146 -1.28 4.74 -25.49
N ALA A 147 -0.07 4.71 -26.05
CA ALA A 147 0.81 5.85 -26.13
C ALA A 147 0.22 6.95 -27.04
N PRO A 148 0.49 8.24 -26.79
CA PRO A 148 1.32 8.79 -25.71
C PRO A 148 0.56 9.11 -24.42
N LEU A 149 -0.77 9.10 -24.42
CA LEU A 149 -1.59 9.56 -23.28
C LEU A 149 -1.83 8.50 -22.21
N TYR A 150 -1.62 7.22 -22.54
CA TYR A 150 -1.86 6.06 -21.69
C TYR A 150 -3.23 6.10 -20.98
N ARG A 151 -4.29 6.45 -21.70
CA ARG A 151 -5.63 6.65 -21.10
C ARG A 151 -6.21 5.36 -20.53
N LYS A 152 -6.05 4.24 -21.22
CA LYS A 152 -6.49 2.93 -20.72
C LYS A 152 -5.65 2.53 -19.51
N GLY A 153 -4.32 2.66 -19.61
CA GLY A 153 -3.40 2.38 -18.50
C GLY A 153 -3.74 3.19 -17.25
N ASN A 154 -3.91 4.51 -17.39
CA ASN A 154 -4.32 5.40 -16.30
C ASN A 154 -5.69 5.04 -15.70
N GLY A 155 -6.61 4.53 -16.52
CA GLY A 155 -7.90 4.02 -16.05
C GLY A 155 -7.75 2.78 -15.18
N VAL A 156 -6.89 1.83 -15.58
CA VAL A 156 -6.55 0.65 -14.78
C VAL A 156 -5.89 1.06 -13.46
N LEU A 157 -4.91 1.97 -13.51
CA LEU A 157 -4.24 2.47 -12.30
C LEU A 157 -5.23 3.12 -11.32
N PHE A 158 -6.13 3.95 -11.83
CA PHE A 158 -7.18 4.59 -11.04
C PHE A 158 -8.12 3.55 -10.39
N GLY A 159 -8.56 2.55 -11.16
CA GLY A 159 -9.40 1.46 -10.66
C GLY A 159 -8.70 0.64 -9.56
N LEU A 160 -7.42 0.33 -9.73
CA LEU A 160 -6.63 -0.39 -8.73
C LEU A 160 -6.42 0.42 -7.45
N ALA A 161 -6.17 1.73 -7.59
CA ALA A 161 -6.05 2.63 -6.45
C ALA A 161 -7.38 2.80 -5.69
N LEU A 162 -8.52 2.83 -6.39
CA LEU A 162 -9.84 2.79 -5.75
C LEU A 162 -10.09 1.45 -5.03
N PHE A 163 -9.68 0.34 -5.63
CA PHE A 163 -9.84 -0.99 -5.04
C PHE A 163 -9.00 -1.20 -3.76
N MET A 164 -8.02 -0.35 -3.50
CA MET A 164 -7.29 -0.36 -2.23
C MET A 164 -8.14 0.06 -1.02
N PHE A 165 -9.15 0.92 -1.19
CA PHE A 165 -10.05 1.31 -0.11
C PHE A 165 -10.80 0.11 0.51
N PRO A 166 -11.56 -0.70 -0.25
CA PRO A 166 -12.26 -1.84 0.32
C PRO A 166 -11.30 -2.89 0.88
N ILE A 167 -10.10 -3.08 0.31
CA ILE A 167 -9.10 -4.00 0.87
C ILE A 167 -8.63 -3.52 2.24
N LEU A 168 -8.26 -2.25 2.38
CA LEU A 168 -7.73 -1.70 3.63
C LEU A 168 -8.81 -1.61 4.71
N ILE A 169 -9.97 -1.05 4.36
CA ILE A 169 -11.11 -0.94 5.26
C ILE A 169 -11.61 -2.33 5.64
N GLY A 170 -11.76 -3.23 4.67
CA GLY A 170 -12.18 -4.61 4.89
C GLY A 170 -11.21 -5.37 5.81
N SER A 171 -9.90 -5.25 5.58
CA SER A 171 -8.88 -5.86 6.45
C SER A 171 -8.99 -5.34 7.89
N LYS A 172 -9.20 -4.03 8.07
CA LYS A 172 -9.38 -3.42 9.39
C LYS A 172 -10.64 -3.91 10.07
N LEU A 173 -11.77 -3.91 9.36
CA LEU A 173 -13.05 -4.36 9.88
C LEU A 173 -12.99 -5.83 10.29
N ILE A 174 -12.34 -6.69 9.49
CA ILE A 174 -12.13 -8.10 9.81
C ILE A 174 -11.32 -8.25 11.10
N TYR A 175 -10.19 -7.57 11.24
CA TYR A 175 -9.38 -7.66 12.46
C TYR A 175 -10.10 -7.12 13.70
N VAL A 176 -10.79 -5.98 13.58
CA VAL A 176 -11.61 -5.43 14.67
C VAL A 176 -12.74 -6.38 15.04
N TYR A 177 -13.41 -6.99 14.06
CA TYR A 177 -14.49 -7.93 14.28
C TYR A 177 -14.00 -9.19 15.00
N ILE A 178 -12.89 -9.78 14.55
CA ILE A 178 -12.29 -10.95 15.19
C ILE A 178 -11.86 -10.61 16.63
N ASN A 179 -11.21 -9.47 16.84
CA ASN A 179 -10.82 -9.03 18.18
C ASN A 179 -12.05 -8.87 19.10
N LYS A 180 -13.12 -8.19 18.63
CA LYS A 180 -14.36 -8.02 19.40
C LYS A 180 -15.04 -9.36 19.74
N GLN A 181 -15.07 -10.31 18.81
CA GLN A 181 -15.62 -11.64 19.07
C GLN A 181 -14.81 -12.38 20.14
N ARG A 182 -13.48 -12.28 20.07
CA ARG A 182 -12.58 -12.89 21.06
C ARG A 182 -12.69 -12.21 22.41
N ASP A 183 -12.77 -10.89 22.47
CA ASP A 183 -13.00 -10.13 23.70
C ASP A 183 -14.32 -10.52 24.34
N LYS A 184 -15.39 -10.69 23.57
CA LYS A 184 -16.69 -11.13 24.10
C LYS A 184 -16.59 -12.51 24.76
N ARG A 185 -15.92 -13.48 24.11
CA ARG A 185 -15.71 -14.83 24.67
C ARG A 185 -14.77 -14.81 25.87
N TRP A 186 -13.66 -14.08 25.77
CA TRP A 186 -12.65 -13.96 26.82
C TRP A 186 -13.20 -13.30 28.08
N ASN A 187 -13.97 -12.23 27.93
CA ASN A 187 -14.55 -11.51 29.06
C ASN A 187 -15.77 -12.22 29.66
N ALA A 188 -16.36 -13.20 28.97
CA ALA A 188 -17.42 -14.04 29.50
C ALA A 188 -16.90 -15.21 30.37
N MET A 189 -15.61 -15.54 30.27
CA MET A 189 -15.00 -16.61 31.07
C MET A 189 -14.62 -16.12 32.48
N SER A 190 -14.82 -16.99 33.47
CA SER A 190 -14.27 -16.81 34.83
C SER A 190 -12.74 -16.83 34.80
N GLU A 191 -12.10 -16.41 35.90
CA GLU A 191 -10.63 -16.49 36.01
C GLU A 191 -10.15 -17.95 35.96
N GLU A 192 -10.87 -18.87 36.62
CA GLU A 192 -10.59 -20.31 36.58
C GLU A 192 -10.71 -20.89 35.16
N GLU A 193 -11.71 -20.46 34.38
CA GLU A 193 -11.89 -20.88 32.99
C GLU A 193 -10.78 -20.34 32.08
N LYS A 194 -10.33 -19.10 32.31
CA LYS A 194 -9.19 -18.52 31.58
C LYS A 194 -7.91 -19.30 31.87
N ASP A 195 -7.64 -19.62 33.13
CA ASP A 195 -6.46 -20.39 33.52
C ASP A 195 -6.52 -21.83 32.99
N HIS A 196 -7.71 -22.45 33.00
CA HIS A 196 -7.92 -23.74 32.37
C HIS A 196 -7.67 -23.68 30.87
N TYR A 197 -8.17 -22.66 30.16
CA TYR A 197 -7.90 -22.48 28.73
C TYR A 197 -6.41 -22.30 28.46
N LEU A 198 -5.72 -21.42 29.21
CA LEU A 198 -4.29 -21.16 29.01
C LEU A 198 -3.42 -22.39 29.26
N SER A 199 -3.82 -23.27 30.17
CA SER A 199 -3.08 -24.50 30.51
C SER A 199 -3.38 -25.70 29.61
N THR A 200 -4.59 -25.79 29.05
CA THR A 200 -5.03 -26.98 28.28
C THR A 200 -5.20 -26.74 26.78
N THR A 201 -5.20 -25.50 26.31
CA THR A 201 -5.51 -25.20 24.91
C THR A 201 -4.52 -25.81 23.93
N SER A 202 -5.04 -26.47 22.91
CA SER A 202 -4.29 -26.89 21.73
C SER A 202 -4.17 -25.78 20.66
N ASP A 203 -4.81 -24.61 20.88
CA ASP A 203 -4.77 -23.51 19.93
C ASP A 203 -3.36 -22.93 19.86
N ALA A 204 -2.78 -22.98 18.67
CA ALA A 204 -1.46 -22.42 18.39
C ALA A 204 -1.55 -21.14 17.56
N GLY A 205 -0.68 -20.19 17.88
CA GLY A 205 -0.53 -18.96 17.12
C GLY A 205 -1.83 -18.16 17.09
N SER A 206 -2.11 -17.50 15.96
CA SER A 206 -3.22 -16.55 15.83
C SER A 206 -4.61 -17.12 16.09
N ARG A 207 -4.76 -18.44 16.26
CA ARG A 207 -6.01 -19.11 16.66
C ARG A 207 -6.34 -18.96 18.15
N ARG A 208 -5.34 -18.71 19.00
CA ARG A 208 -5.52 -18.53 20.43
C ARG A 208 -6.53 -17.42 20.77
N LEU A 209 -7.32 -17.64 21.82
CA LEU A 209 -8.37 -16.73 22.24
C LEU A 209 -7.83 -15.47 22.92
N ASP A 210 -6.66 -15.52 23.55
CA ASP A 210 -5.94 -14.37 24.14
C ASP A 210 -5.25 -13.50 23.08
N PHE A 211 -5.16 -13.96 21.84
CA PHE A 211 -4.51 -13.19 20.78
C PHE A 211 -5.39 -12.08 20.21
N ARG A 212 -4.80 -10.90 20.03
CA ARG A 212 -5.40 -9.76 19.34
C ARG A 212 -4.60 -9.40 18.10
N PHE A 213 -5.31 -9.29 16.98
CA PHE A 213 -4.74 -8.79 15.74
C PHE A 213 -4.47 -7.30 15.86
N TYR A 214 -3.29 -6.86 15.43
CA TYR A 214 -3.01 -5.45 15.21
C TYR A 214 -3.71 -4.98 13.93
N HIS A 215 -4.32 -3.80 14.01
CA HIS A 215 -5.10 -3.18 12.94
C HIS A 215 -4.82 -1.68 12.82
#